data_AF-A0A1Y1L680-F1
#
_entry.id   AF-A0A1Y1L680-F1
#
_cell.length_a   1.000
_cell.length_b   1.000
_cell.length_c   1.000
_cell.angle_alpha   90.00
_cell.angle_beta   90.00
_cell.angle_gamma   90.00
#
_symmetry.space_group_name_H-M   'P 1'
#
loop_
_entity.id
_entity.type
_entity.pdbx_description
1 polymer ?
#
loop_
_entity_poly.entity_id
_entity_poly.type
_entity_poly.pdbx_seq_one_letter_code
_entity_poly.pdbx_strand_id
1 'polypeptide(L)'
;MWDVIIWTTENTTDVVPSSWVVDSAVRNKYMYPKQIKSSKLKKIIKNCEEPSTKYVYTELDAVFKKTVNSYAEGEKMLHTLENTSSLDTDGTRSCIDKSPSPCSSVHAPPGDGFRESLLPILDKINGNYKLILEEIAKISIELKDLRNGQNHLRMKLSNVYEKQSIPEWPLPLPIKTDADFIDAENLLPEKHDALVKIISLVGGNSLRQTISFMIKRLISKDIALQYSTKGRKGKKNFSQTRFYNIIISAARGVYENATDLAISQMIGFALASASDWEGGNRRKLKPVGEESKPVGEESSADGVVAENEDQQVEPIELN
;
A
#
# COMPACT_ATOMS: atom_id res chain seq x y z
N MET A 1 -4.25 -26.06 27.84
CA MET A 1 -2.98 -26.52 27.22
C MET A 1 -2.63 -25.54 26.13
N TRP A 2 -1.33 -25.33 25.89
CA TRP A 2 -0.85 -24.41 24.88
C TRP A 2 0.00 -25.15 23.85
N ASP A 3 -0.11 -24.76 22.59
CA ASP A 3 0.75 -25.23 21.51
C ASP A 3 1.83 -24.18 21.22
N VAL A 4 3.07 -24.65 21.13
CA VAL A 4 4.20 -23.89 20.61
C VAL A 4 4.23 -24.12 19.10
N ILE A 5 4.16 -23.03 18.34
CA ILE A 5 4.02 -23.03 16.89
C ILE A 5 4.99 -22.05 16.24
N ILE A 6 5.25 -22.25 14.95
CA ILE A 6 5.96 -21.28 14.10
C ILE A 6 5.04 -20.85 12.98
N TRP A 7 4.71 -19.57 12.89
CA TRP A 7 3.88 -19.02 11.82
C TRP A 7 4.63 -19.11 10.48
N THR A 8 3.99 -19.66 9.45
CA THR A 8 4.65 -19.86 8.14
C THR A 8 4.88 -18.54 7.39
N THR A 9 4.03 -17.55 7.60
CA THR A 9 4.07 -16.25 6.90
C THR A 9 5.19 -15.35 7.40
N GLU A 10 5.51 -15.40 8.69
CA GLU A 10 6.44 -14.49 9.34
C GLU A 10 7.69 -15.19 9.91
N ASN A 11 7.70 -16.53 9.93
CA ASN A 11 8.72 -17.36 10.57
C ASN A 11 8.97 -16.97 12.04
N THR A 12 7.93 -16.50 12.72
CA THR A 12 7.93 -16.11 14.13
C THR A 12 7.41 -17.27 14.98
N THR A 13 8.01 -17.45 16.15
CA THR A 13 7.56 -18.46 17.12
C THR A 13 6.51 -17.85 18.02
N ASP A 14 5.44 -18.58 18.33
CA ASP A 14 4.36 -18.12 19.21
C ASP A 14 3.83 -19.27 20.09
N VAL A 15 3.14 -18.90 21.17
CA VAL A 15 2.45 -19.82 22.08
C VAL A 15 0.96 -19.51 22.05
N VAL A 16 0.16 -20.45 21.58
CA VAL A 16 -1.30 -20.28 21.43
C VAL A 16 -2.07 -21.35 22.19
N PRO A 17 -3.35 -21.12 22.56
CA PRO A 17 -4.19 -22.17 23.11
C PRO A 17 -4.32 -23.35 22.13
N SER A 18 -4.13 -24.58 22.60
CA SER A 18 -4.26 -25.77 21.73
C SER A 18 -5.66 -25.93 21.14
N SER A 19 -6.69 -25.35 21.79
CA SER A 19 -8.08 -25.32 21.31
C SER A 19 -8.30 -24.45 20.07
N TRP A 20 -7.30 -23.67 19.65
CA TRP A 20 -7.39 -22.83 18.46
C TRP A 20 -7.03 -23.58 17.18
N VAL A 21 -6.61 -24.84 17.27
CA VAL A 21 -6.30 -25.64 16.09
C VAL A 21 -7.57 -25.90 15.28
N VAL A 22 -7.50 -25.69 13.97
CA VAL A 22 -8.65 -25.92 13.06
C VAL A 22 -8.90 -27.41 12.88
N ASP A 23 -7.82 -28.18 12.64
CA ASP A 23 -7.85 -29.63 12.54
C ASP A 23 -6.84 -30.23 13.53
N SER A 24 -7.35 -30.89 14.57
CA SER A 24 -6.53 -31.49 15.62
C SER A 24 -5.68 -32.67 15.15
N ALA A 25 -6.01 -33.32 14.03
CA ALA A 25 -5.24 -34.43 13.48
C ALA A 25 -4.02 -33.94 12.69
N VAL A 26 -4.17 -32.84 11.95
CA VAL A 26 -3.10 -32.31 11.08
C VAL A 26 -2.25 -31.24 11.79
N ARG A 27 -2.86 -30.44 12.67
CA ARG A 27 -2.21 -29.34 13.42
C ARG A 27 -1.32 -28.41 12.60
N ASN A 28 -1.76 -28.05 11.40
CA ASN A 28 -1.05 -27.13 10.51
C ASN A 28 -1.72 -25.75 10.38
N LYS A 29 -2.91 -25.56 10.97
CA LYS A 29 -3.69 -24.33 10.90
C LYS A 29 -4.32 -23.98 12.24
N TYR A 30 -4.30 -22.70 12.57
CA TYR A 30 -4.81 -22.16 13.83
C TYR A 30 -5.72 -20.95 13.60
N MET A 31 -6.81 -20.86 14.38
CA MET A 31 -7.70 -19.72 14.44
C MET A 31 -7.06 -18.59 15.26
N TYR A 32 -6.68 -17.50 14.61
CA TYR A 32 -6.08 -16.34 15.26
C TYR A 32 -7.01 -15.11 15.22
N PRO A 33 -7.30 -14.44 16.36
CA PRO A 33 -8.20 -13.29 16.39
C PRO A 33 -7.66 -12.09 15.60
N LYS A 34 -8.53 -11.43 14.82
CA LYS A 34 -8.26 -10.18 14.10
C LYS A 34 -8.77 -8.96 14.87
N GLN A 35 -8.11 -7.82 14.64
CA GLN A 35 -8.54 -6.49 15.13
C GLN A 35 -8.64 -6.36 16.67
N ILE A 36 -7.95 -7.20 17.43
CA ILE A 36 -7.85 -7.11 18.89
C ILE A 36 -6.59 -6.35 19.30
N LYS A 37 -6.70 -5.44 20.29
CA LYS A 37 -5.55 -4.77 20.90
C LYS A 37 -4.58 -5.80 21.52
N SER A 38 -3.27 -5.64 21.29
CA SER A 38 -2.22 -6.57 21.76
C SER A 38 -2.32 -6.95 23.24
N SER A 39 -2.63 -5.98 24.13
CA SER A 39 -2.78 -6.24 25.57
C SER A 39 -3.96 -7.16 25.91
N LYS A 40 -5.03 -7.12 25.12
CA LYS A 40 -6.20 -8.00 25.27
C LYS A 40 -5.92 -9.37 24.67
N LEU A 41 -5.24 -9.43 23.53
CA LEU A 41 -4.83 -10.69 22.88
C LEU A 41 -3.93 -11.53 23.80
N LYS A 42 -2.91 -10.92 24.41
CA LYS A 42 -2.04 -11.59 25.40
C LYS A 42 -2.83 -12.17 26.57
N LYS A 43 -3.88 -11.48 27.04
CA LYS A 43 -4.76 -11.98 28.10
C LYS A 43 -5.54 -13.22 27.66
N ILE A 44 -6.14 -13.19 26.47
CA ILE A 44 -6.93 -14.31 25.93
C ILE A 44 -6.03 -15.56 25.78
N ILE A 45 -4.82 -15.39 25.24
CA ILE A 45 -3.83 -16.48 25.09
C ILE A 45 -3.41 -17.02 26.45
N LYS A 46 -3.01 -16.14 27.38
CA LYS A 46 -2.57 -16.53 28.72
C LYS A 46 -3.67 -17.22 29.54
N ASN A 47 -4.93 -16.83 29.32
CA ASN A 47 -6.09 -17.44 29.95
C ASN A 47 -6.54 -18.74 29.27
N CYS A 48 -5.93 -19.13 28.14
CA CYS A 48 -6.33 -20.31 27.36
C CYS A 48 -7.82 -20.29 26.95
N GLU A 49 -8.34 -19.11 26.59
CA GLU A 49 -9.75 -18.94 26.20
C GLU A 49 -10.04 -19.62 24.85
N GLU A 50 -11.17 -20.32 24.73
CA GLU A 50 -11.61 -20.95 23.48
C GLU A 50 -12.08 -19.92 22.44
N PRO A 51 -12.05 -20.26 21.13
CA PRO A 51 -12.59 -19.39 20.09
C PRO A 51 -14.05 -19.05 20.37
N SER A 52 -14.37 -17.75 20.47
CA SER A 52 -15.73 -17.28 20.78
C SER A 52 -16.32 -16.44 19.66
N THR A 53 -17.64 -16.39 19.54
CA THR A 53 -18.32 -15.54 18.55
C THR A 53 -18.15 -14.04 18.79
N LYS A 54 -17.53 -13.62 19.91
CA LYS A 54 -17.26 -12.22 20.25
C LYS A 54 -16.17 -11.60 19.39
N TYR A 55 -15.31 -12.42 18.78
CA TYR A 55 -14.18 -11.96 18.00
C TYR A 55 -14.21 -12.58 16.61
N VAL A 56 -13.68 -11.85 15.63
CA VAL A 56 -13.47 -12.38 14.28
C VAL A 56 -12.13 -13.08 14.26
N TYR A 57 -12.11 -14.36 13.87
CA TYR A 57 -10.88 -15.16 13.76
C TYR A 57 -10.48 -15.31 12.29
N THR A 58 -9.22 -15.62 12.04
CA THR A 58 -8.71 -16.00 10.72
C THR A 58 -7.83 -17.21 10.87
N GLU A 59 -7.93 -18.12 9.92
CA GLU A 59 -7.07 -19.29 9.85
C GLU A 59 -5.69 -18.89 9.35
N LEU A 60 -4.67 -19.20 10.12
CA LEU A 60 -3.26 -18.97 9.78
C LEU A 60 -2.53 -20.31 9.75
N ASP A 61 -1.71 -20.49 8.72
CA ASP A 61 -0.84 -21.65 8.59
C ASP A 61 0.32 -21.57 9.59
N ALA A 62 0.57 -22.66 10.30
CA ALA A 62 1.63 -22.75 11.29
C ALA A 62 2.25 -24.15 11.32
N VAL A 63 3.52 -24.22 11.70
CA VAL A 63 4.21 -25.48 11.97
C VAL A 63 4.13 -25.76 13.47
N PHE A 64 3.37 -26.80 13.84
CA PHE A 64 3.30 -27.29 15.21
C PHE A 64 4.66 -27.82 15.69
N LYS A 65 5.05 -27.48 16.93
CA LYS A 65 6.28 -27.98 17.57
C LYS A 65 5.97 -28.89 18.75
N LYS A 66 5.17 -28.42 19.70
CA LYS A 66 4.88 -29.16 20.94
C LYS A 66 3.67 -28.59 21.67
N THR A 67 2.97 -29.43 22.42
CA THR A 67 1.98 -28.99 23.42
C THR A 67 2.61 -28.94 24.82
N VAL A 68 2.33 -27.87 25.56
CA VAL A 68 2.77 -27.63 26.93
C VAL A 68 1.57 -27.40 27.86
N ASN A 69 1.76 -27.72 29.14
CA ASN A 69 0.70 -27.66 30.14
C ASN A 69 0.66 -26.33 30.91
N SER A 70 1.64 -25.45 30.68
CA SER A 70 1.72 -24.12 31.28
C SER A 70 2.20 -23.10 30.26
N TYR A 71 1.56 -21.92 30.23
CA TYR A 71 1.98 -20.81 29.39
C TYR A 71 3.45 -20.41 29.66
N ALA A 72 3.88 -20.41 30.92
CA ALA A 72 5.26 -20.07 31.30
C ALA A 72 6.30 -21.08 30.77
N GLU A 73 5.91 -22.34 30.58
CA GLU A 73 6.76 -23.36 29.95
C GLU A 73 6.90 -23.08 28.45
N GLY A 74 5.81 -22.68 27.79
CA GLY A 74 5.81 -22.23 26.39
C GLY A 74 6.72 -21.03 26.16
N GLU A 75 6.65 -20.00 27.02
CA GLU A 75 7.51 -18.80 26.89
C GLU A 75 9.00 -19.11 27.04
N LYS A 76 9.37 -20.03 27.95
CA LYS A 76 10.77 -20.49 28.08
C LYS A 76 11.25 -21.17 26.79
N MET A 77 10.41 -22.01 26.20
CA MET A 77 10.72 -22.70 24.95
C MET A 77 10.85 -21.73 23.77
N LEU A 78 10.03 -20.68 23.74
CA LEU A 78 10.08 -19.61 22.74
C LEU A 78 11.44 -18.89 22.80
N HIS A 79 11.88 -18.50 23.99
CA HIS A 79 13.19 -17.90 24.21
C HIS A 79 14.36 -18.83 23.83
N THR A 80 14.23 -20.15 24.06
CA THR A 80 15.22 -21.13 23.60
C THR A 80 15.25 -21.24 22.07
N LEU A 81 14.09 -21.29 21.42
CA LEU A 81 14.01 -21.38 19.95
C LEU A 81 14.53 -20.12 19.25
N GLU A 82 14.30 -18.94 19.83
CA GLU A 82 14.80 -17.66 19.30
C GLU A 82 16.31 -17.49 19.48
N ASN A 83 16.89 -18.01 20.58
CA ASN A 83 18.30 -17.83 20.90
C ASN A 83 19.21 -19.00 20.49
N THR A 84 18.65 -20.14 20.10
CA THR A 84 19.46 -21.29 19.61
C THR A 84 19.90 -21.16 18.16
N SER A 85 19.49 -20.09 17.45
CA SER A 85 20.00 -19.80 16.10
C SER A 85 21.32 -19.02 16.08
N SER A 86 21.93 -18.69 17.22
CA SER A 86 23.23 -18.03 17.26
C SER A 86 23.93 -18.15 18.62
N LEU A 87 24.59 -19.28 18.87
CA LEU A 87 25.69 -19.32 19.83
C LEU A 87 26.77 -20.27 19.32
N ASP A 88 27.82 -19.69 18.74
CA ASP A 88 29.16 -20.23 18.86
C ASP A 88 29.41 -20.50 20.34
N THR A 89 29.40 -21.77 20.73
CA THR A 89 29.85 -22.15 22.06
C THR A 89 31.37 -22.22 21.98
N ASP A 90 32.00 -21.07 22.22
CA ASP A 90 33.42 -21.02 22.54
C ASP A 90 33.63 -21.84 23.82
N GLY A 91 34.11 -23.06 23.64
CA GLY A 91 34.32 -24.04 24.68
C GLY A 91 35.55 -23.69 25.52
N THR A 92 35.45 -22.64 26.34
CA THR A 92 36.37 -22.45 27.47
C THR A 92 36.03 -23.49 28.53
N ARG A 93 36.65 -24.67 28.41
CA ARG A 93 36.65 -25.69 29.46
C ARG A 93 37.59 -25.26 30.58
N SER A 94 37.03 -24.98 31.76
CA SER A 94 37.76 -25.01 33.03
C SER A 94 37.23 -26.18 33.87
N CYS A 95 38.14 -27.14 34.10
CA CYS A 95 38.41 -27.92 35.32
C CYS A 95 37.19 -28.53 36.08
N ILE A 96 37.17 -29.78 36.54
CA ILE A 96 38.11 -30.52 37.41
C ILE A 96 37.60 -31.99 37.46
N ASP A 97 38.44 -33.02 37.37
CA ASP A 97 38.77 -33.96 38.48
C ASP A 97 39.56 -35.22 38.04
N LYS A 98 40.70 -35.43 38.73
CA LYS A 98 41.32 -36.69 39.27
C LYS A 98 41.25 -37.98 38.41
N SER A 99 42.34 -38.69 38.08
CA SER A 99 43.50 -39.18 38.86
C SER A 99 44.44 -40.03 37.93
N PRO A 100 45.45 -40.82 38.39
CA PRO A 100 46.86 -40.45 38.25
C PRO A 100 47.76 -41.43 37.45
N SER A 101 48.98 -40.96 37.18
CA SER A 101 50.25 -41.69 37.00
C SER A 101 50.63 -42.30 35.63
N PRO A 102 51.92 -42.14 35.22
CA PRO A 102 52.48 -42.67 33.97
C PRO A 102 53.13 -44.06 34.17
N CYS A 103 52.87 -44.99 33.26
CA CYS A 103 53.65 -46.21 33.13
C CYS A 103 54.22 -46.34 31.72
N SER A 104 55.55 -46.46 31.67
CA SER A 104 56.38 -46.71 30.51
C SER A 104 56.14 -48.07 29.85
N SER A 105 56.51 -48.14 28.57
CA SER A 105 56.99 -49.31 27.82
C SER A 105 55.98 -50.42 27.48
N VAL A 106 55.52 -50.46 26.22
CA VAL A 106 55.41 -51.71 25.44
C VAL A 106 55.70 -51.43 23.96
N HIS A 107 56.49 -52.32 23.36
CA HIS A 107 56.91 -52.44 21.97
C HIS A 107 55.97 -51.90 20.87
N ALA A 108 56.55 -51.21 19.89
CA ALA A 108 55.93 -50.97 18.59
C ALA A 108 55.93 -52.27 17.75
N PRO A 109 54.77 -52.73 17.22
CA PRO A 109 54.75 -53.83 16.27
C PRO A 109 55.09 -53.33 14.85
N PRO A 110 55.62 -54.19 13.96
CA PRO A 110 55.92 -53.82 12.59
C PRO A 110 54.61 -53.63 11.82
N GLY A 111 54.27 -52.39 11.51
CA GLY A 111 52.97 -52.02 10.97
C GLY A 111 53.03 -50.87 9.99
N ASP A 112 54.03 -50.85 9.10
CA ASP A 112 54.15 -49.81 8.07
C ASP A 112 53.25 -50.11 6.85
N GLY A 113 53.19 -51.35 6.35
CA GLY A 113 52.47 -51.66 5.10
C GLY A 113 50.95 -51.39 5.10
N PHE A 114 50.25 -51.54 6.23
CA PHE A 114 48.82 -51.21 6.33
C PHE A 114 48.58 -49.70 6.37
N ARG A 115 49.49 -48.95 6.99
CA ARG A 115 49.41 -47.48 7.08
C ARG A 115 49.72 -46.86 5.72
N GLU A 116 50.77 -47.32 5.02
CA GLU A 116 51.05 -46.89 3.65
C GLU A 116 49.88 -47.17 2.68
N SER A 117 49.17 -48.29 2.83
CA SER A 117 47.99 -48.60 2.00
C SER A 117 46.78 -47.70 2.28
N LEU A 118 46.68 -47.10 3.48
CA LEU A 118 45.56 -46.23 3.85
C LEU A 118 45.77 -44.76 3.46
N LEU A 119 47.03 -44.31 3.37
CA LEU A 119 47.38 -42.95 2.95
C LEU A 119 46.74 -42.51 1.62
N PRO A 120 46.79 -43.29 0.52
CA PRO A 120 46.18 -42.87 -0.76
C PRO A 120 44.65 -42.83 -0.70
N ILE A 121 44.03 -43.63 0.16
CA ILE A 121 42.57 -43.61 0.38
C ILE A 121 42.19 -42.32 1.13
N LEU A 122 42.94 -41.97 2.18
CA LEU A 122 42.75 -40.74 2.94
C LEU A 122 42.98 -39.49 2.09
N ASP A 123 44.00 -39.51 1.22
CA ASP A 123 44.30 -38.39 0.32
C ASP A 123 43.18 -38.17 -0.71
N LYS A 124 42.66 -39.27 -1.28
CA LYS A 124 41.52 -39.23 -2.19
C LYS A 124 40.24 -38.72 -1.50
N ILE A 125 40.00 -39.14 -0.27
CA ILE A 125 38.89 -38.68 0.56
C ILE A 125 39.02 -37.16 0.84
N ASN A 126 40.21 -36.70 1.24
CA ASN A 126 40.49 -35.28 1.47
C ASN A 126 40.34 -34.43 0.21
N GLY A 127 40.78 -34.94 -0.95
CA GLY A 127 40.56 -34.31 -2.24
C GLY A 127 39.07 -34.15 -2.58
N ASN A 128 38.27 -35.20 -2.35
CA ASN A 128 36.83 -35.15 -2.55
C ASN A 128 36.17 -34.14 -1.60
N TYR A 129 36.57 -34.10 -0.33
CA TYR A 129 36.07 -33.10 0.62
C TYR A 129 36.36 -31.68 0.16
N LYS A 130 37.56 -31.41 -0.36
CA LYS A 130 37.91 -30.09 -0.90
C LYS A 130 37.00 -29.68 -2.07
N LEU A 131 36.75 -30.58 -3.02
CA LEU A 131 35.86 -30.31 -4.16
C LEU A 131 34.42 -30.02 -3.72
N ILE A 132 33.92 -30.77 -2.73
CA ILE A 132 32.58 -30.55 -2.16
C ILE A 132 32.50 -29.18 -1.48
N LEU A 133 33.53 -28.78 -0.72
CA LEU A 133 33.57 -27.47 -0.06
C LEU A 133 33.58 -26.32 -1.06
N GLU A 134 34.32 -26.45 -2.17
CA GLU A 134 34.32 -25.46 -3.25
C GLU A 134 32.94 -25.32 -3.89
N GLU A 135 32.24 -26.43 -4.12
CA GLU A 135 30.90 -26.39 -4.72
C GLU A 135 29.85 -25.79 -3.77
N ILE A 136 29.93 -26.10 -2.47
CA ILE A 136 29.08 -25.48 -1.43
C ILE A 136 29.31 -23.96 -1.38
N ALA A 137 30.56 -23.51 -1.54
CA ALA A 137 30.87 -22.08 -1.56
C ALA A 137 30.23 -21.37 -2.77
N LYS A 138 30.27 -21.98 -3.95
CA LYS A 138 29.62 -21.44 -5.16
C LYS A 138 28.10 -21.34 -4.97
N ILE A 139 27.47 -22.42 -4.50
CA ILE A 139 26.03 -22.45 -4.22
C ILE A 139 25.66 -21.35 -3.20
N SER A 140 26.49 -21.13 -2.18
CA SER A 140 26.26 -20.09 -1.17
C SER A 140 26.28 -18.68 -1.78
N ILE A 141 27.17 -18.43 -2.74
CA ILE A 141 27.23 -17.14 -3.47
C ILE A 141 25.98 -16.99 -4.34
N GLU A 142 25.60 -18.01 -5.11
CA GLU A 142 24.41 -17.96 -5.96
C GLU A 142 23.13 -17.72 -5.16
N LEU A 143 22.99 -18.38 -4.00
CA LEU A 143 21.86 -18.17 -3.09
C LEU A 143 21.81 -16.73 -2.56
N LYS A 144 22.97 -16.14 -2.26
CA LYS A 144 23.06 -14.75 -1.82
C LYS A 144 22.62 -13.79 -2.92
N ASP A 145 23.08 -14.00 -4.14
CA ASP A 145 22.72 -13.17 -5.28
C ASP A 145 21.24 -13.30 -5.63
N LEU A 146 20.69 -14.51 -5.59
CA LEU A 146 19.26 -14.74 -5.78
C LEU A 146 18.42 -14.03 -4.71
N ARG A 147 18.84 -14.09 -3.44
CA ARG A 147 18.17 -13.39 -2.34
C ARG A 147 18.23 -11.86 -2.52
N ASN A 148 19.35 -11.34 -2.99
CA ASN A 148 19.48 -9.91 -3.33
C ASN A 148 18.53 -9.52 -4.46
N GLY A 149 18.44 -10.33 -5.51
CA GLY A 149 17.48 -10.15 -6.60
C GLY A 149 16.03 -10.15 -6.13
N GLN A 150 15.66 -11.10 -5.26
CA GLN A 150 14.32 -11.18 -4.67
C GLN A 150 14.00 -9.95 -3.82
N ASN A 151 14.94 -9.47 -3.00
CA ASN A 151 14.76 -8.25 -2.21
C ASN A 151 14.53 -7.02 -3.09
N HIS A 152 15.30 -6.89 -4.18
CA HIS A 152 15.13 -5.80 -5.14
C HIS A 152 13.76 -5.84 -5.82
N LEU A 153 13.33 -7.03 -6.26
CA LEU A 153 12.00 -7.21 -6.86
C LEU A 153 10.89 -6.91 -5.87
N ARG A 154 11.00 -7.38 -4.62
CA ARG A 154 10.05 -7.07 -3.54
C ARG A 154 9.93 -5.57 -3.30
N MET A 155 11.04 -4.84 -3.26
CA MET A 155 11.05 -3.37 -3.11
C MET A 155 10.40 -2.66 -4.31
N LYS A 156 10.65 -3.14 -5.53
CA LYS A 156 9.97 -2.60 -6.72
C LYS A 156 8.47 -2.85 -6.69
N LEU A 157 8.06 -4.06 -6.32
CA LEU A 157 6.65 -4.46 -6.20
C LEU A 157 5.90 -3.64 -5.16
N SER A 158 6.48 -3.40 -3.98
CA SER A 158 5.83 -2.59 -2.94
C SER A 158 5.57 -1.16 -3.44
N ASN A 159 6.56 -0.54 -4.10
CA ASN A 159 6.42 0.80 -4.67
C ASN A 159 5.35 0.86 -5.78
N VAL A 160 5.27 -0.17 -6.63
CA VAL A 160 4.21 -0.24 -7.65
C VAL A 160 2.83 -0.37 -7.00
N TYR A 161 2.70 -1.22 -5.98
CA TYR A 161 1.44 -1.43 -5.27
C TYR A 161 0.98 -0.15 -4.55
N GLU A 162 1.89 0.57 -3.87
CA GLU A 162 1.61 1.86 -3.22
C GLU A 162 1.22 2.98 -4.20
N LYS A 163 1.68 2.90 -5.44
CA LYS A 163 1.27 3.81 -6.51
C LYS A 163 -0.12 3.49 -7.06
N GLN A 164 -0.52 2.22 -7.03
CA GLN A 164 -1.81 1.76 -7.58
C GLN A 164 -2.96 1.81 -6.56
N SER A 165 -2.68 1.75 -5.26
CA SER A 165 -3.72 1.84 -4.24
C SER A 165 -4.27 3.27 -4.14
N ILE A 166 -5.58 3.45 -4.35
CA ILE A 166 -6.26 4.71 -4.06
C ILE A 166 -6.32 4.85 -2.53
N PRO A 167 -5.67 5.86 -1.95
CA PRO A 167 -5.64 6.02 -0.51
C PRO A 167 -7.03 6.41 0.03
N GLU A 168 -7.33 5.97 1.25
CA GLU A 168 -8.62 6.24 1.88
C GLU A 168 -8.64 7.62 2.55
N TRP A 169 -9.74 8.35 2.34
CA TRP A 169 -10.02 9.63 2.98
C TRP A 169 -11.25 9.49 3.89
N PRO A 170 -11.16 9.82 5.19
CA PRO A 170 -12.15 9.41 6.17
C PRO A 170 -13.40 10.32 6.24
N LEU A 171 -13.40 11.48 5.58
CA LEU A 171 -14.52 12.42 5.59
C LEU A 171 -15.28 12.42 4.26
N PRO A 172 -16.62 12.57 4.28
CA PRO A 172 -17.39 12.62 3.05
C PRO A 172 -17.02 13.87 2.23
N LEU A 173 -16.81 13.67 0.93
CA LEU A 173 -16.56 14.72 -0.06
C LEU A 173 -17.79 14.87 -0.99
N PRO A 174 -18.23 16.09 -1.34
CA PRO A 174 -17.70 17.38 -0.89
C PRO A 174 -18.12 17.75 0.53
N ILE A 175 -17.26 18.50 1.23
CA ILE A 175 -17.48 18.98 2.60
C ILE A 175 -18.62 20.00 2.63
N LYS A 176 -19.59 19.79 3.53
CA LYS A 176 -20.84 20.55 3.56
C LYS A 176 -20.94 21.56 4.70
N THR A 177 -20.24 21.32 5.81
CA THR A 177 -20.37 22.15 7.02
C THR A 177 -19.03 22.76 7.43
N ASP A 178 -19.08 23.90 8.14
CA ASP A 178 -17.87 24.54 8.67
C ASP A 178 -17.15 23.67 9.70
N ALA A 179 -17.89 22.89 10.50
CA ALA A 179 -17.31 21.96 11.45
C ALA A 179 -16.51 20.87 10.73
N ASP A 180 -17.10 20.22 9.72
CA ASP A 180 -16.43 19.21 8.91
C ASP A 180 -15.22 19.78 8.16
N PHE A 181 -15.28 21.05 7.75
CA PHE A 181 -14.17 21.75 7.09
C PHE A 181 -12.98 21.94 8.04
N ILE A 182 -13.24 22.32 9.29
CA ILE A 182 -12.21 22.48 10.33
C ILE A 182 -11.61 21.11 10.68
N ASP A 183 -12.44 20.10 10.86
CA ASP A 183 -11.98 18.74 11.16
C ASP A 183 -11.11 18.19 10.03
N ALA A 184 -11.49 18.45 8.77
CA ALA A 184 -10.70 18.09 7.62
C ALA A 184 -9.36 18.85 7.54
N GLU A 185 -9.34 20.15 7.83
CA GLU A 185 -8.12 20.96 7.91
C GLU A 185 -7.16 20.44 8.99
N ASN A 186 -7.68 19.97 10.13
CA ASN A 186 -6.88 19.39 11.20
C ASN A 186 -6.31 18.00 10.84
N LEU A 187 -6.99 17.25 9.98
CA LEU A 187 -6.55 15.94 9.50
C LEU A 187 -5.50 16.01 8.38
N LEU A 188 -5.50 17.11 7.61
CA LEU A 188 -4.61 17.27 6.45
C LEU A 188 -3.11 17.11 6.70
N PRO A 189 -2.50 17.45 7.85
CA PRO A 189 -1.09 17.15 8.11
C PRO A 189 -0.72 15.67 7.94
N GLU A 190 -1.60 14.75 8.34
CA GLU A 190 -1.35 13.30 8.28
C GLU A 190 -1.82 12.68 6.96
N LYS A 191 -2.85 13.26 6.35
CA LYS A 191 -3.52 12.71 5.17
C LYS A 191 -3.34 13.55 3.91
N HIS A 192 -2.34 14.44 3.88
CA HIS A 192 -2.05 15.34 2.75
C HIS A 192 -1.92 14.56 1.44
N ASP A 193 -0.99 13.61 1.38
CA ASP A 193 -0.67 12.90 0.14
C ASP A 193 -1.82 12.00 -0.32
N ALA A 194 -2.59 11.49 0.63
CA ALA A 194 -3.81 10.74 0.35
C ALA A 194 -4.81 11.61 -0.42
N LEU A 195 -5.08 12.81 0.09
CA LEU A 195 -6.03 13.70 -0.54
C LEU A 195 -5.50 14.27 -1.87
N VAL A 196 -4.19 14.58 -1.97
CA VAL A 196 -3.58 14.97 -3.25
C VAL A 196 -3.80 13.89 -4.32
N LYS A 197 -3.54 12.61 -4.00
CA LYS A 197 -3.78 11.49 -4.91
C LYS A 197 -5.25 11.36 -5.32
N ILE A 198 -6.20 11.59 -4.41
CA ILE A 198 -7.64 11.54 -4.73
C ILE A 198 -8.03 12.69 -5.66
N ILE A 199 -7.53 13.91 -5.37
CA ILE A 199 -7.90 15.12 -6.11
C ILE A 199 -7.19 15.20 -7.46
N SER A 200 -6.00 14.61 -7.62
CA SER A 200 -5.32 14.55 -8.92
C SER A 200 -6.04 13.67 -9.95
N LEU A 201 -6.92 12.76 -9.51
CA LEU A 201 -7.78 11.96 -10.40
C LEU A 201 -8.93 12.77 -11.01
N VAL A 202 -9.13 14.01 -10.58
CA VAL A 202 -10.14 14.90 -11.16
C VAL A 202 -9.63 15.41 -12.50
N GLY A 203 -10.26 14.96 -13.59
CA GLY A 203 -9.92 15.36 -14.95
C GLY A 203 -10.36 16.77 -15.33
N GLY A 204 -10.24 17.08 -16.63
CA GLY A 204 -10.67 18.34 -17.23
C GLY A 204 -9.85 18.66 -18.48
N ASN A 205 -10.44 19.39 -19.43
CA ASN A 205 -9.79 19.68 -20.71
C ASN A 205 -8.96 20.97 -20.68
N SER A 206 -8.90 21.64 -19.53
CA SER A 206 -8.13 22.86 -19.32
C SER A 206 -7.85 23.08 -17.84
N LEU A 207 -6.76 23.80 -17.52
CA LEU A 207 -6.41 24.17 -16.15
C LEU A 207 -7.61 24.76 -15.39
N ARG A 208 -8.38 25.64 -16.04
CA ARG A 208 -9.58 26.25 -15.45
C ARG A 208 -10.65 25.24 -15.07
N GLN A 209 -10.96 24.29 -15.95
CA GLN A 209 -11.96 23.26 -15.70
C GLN A 209 -11.51 22.31 -14.59
N THR A 210 -10.26 21.85 -14.67
CA THR A 210 -9.67 20.92 -13.71
C THR A 210 -9.69 21.52 -12.31
N ILE A 211 -9.23 22.76 -12.13
CA ILE A 211 -9.29 23.47 -10.84
C ILE A 211 -10.73 23.63 -10.35
N SER A 212 -11.68 23.95 -11.24
CA SER A 212 -13.09 24.06 -10.86
C SER A 212 -13.65 22.74 -10.35
N PHE A 213 -13.33 21.63 -10.99
CA PHE A 213 -13.77 20.30 -10.56
C PHE A 213 -13.06 19.86 -9.27
N MET A 214 -11.77 20.15 -9.10
CA MET A 214 -11.04 19.86 -7.86
C MET A 214 -11.70 20.54 -6.66
N ILE A 215 -12.04 21.83 -6.79
CA ILE A 215 -12.70 22.57 -5.71
C ILE A 215 -14.10 22.01 -5.45
N LYS A 216 -14.90 21.74 -6.50
CA LYS A 216 -16.24 21.15 -6.36
C LYS A 216 -16.23 19.74 -5.77
N ARG A 217 -15.12 19.01 -5.94
CA ARG A 217 -14.90 17.70 -5.33
C ARG A 217 -14.58 17.83 -3.84
N LEU A 218 -13.85 18.88 -3.45
CA LEU A 218 -13.43 19.11 -2.07
C LEU A 218 -14.55 19.71 -1.20
N ILE A 219 -15.17 20.79 -1.67
CA ILE A 219 -16.09 21.59 -0.88
C ILE A 219 -17.41 21.84 -1.59
N SER A 220 -18.48 21.91 -0.81
CA SER A 220 -19.81 22.27 -1.29
C SER A 220 -19.88 23.75 -1.67
N LYS A 221 -20.96 24.11 -2.36
CA LYS A 221 -21.28 25.51 -2.68
C LYS A 221 -21.38 26.36 -1.41
N ASP A 222 -22.03 25.86 -0.36
CA ASP A 222 -22.26 26.62 0.88
C ASP A 222 -20.94 27.01 1.53
N ILE A 223 -19.99 26.09 1.59
CA ILE A 223 -18.63 26.37 2.06
C ILE A 223 -17.92 27.31 1.10
N ALA A 224 -17.93 27.04 -0.20
CA ALA A 224 -17.23 27.85 -1.20
C ALA A 224 -17.67 29.33 -1.20
N LEU A 225 -18.96 29.60 -0.95
CA LEU A 225 -19.49 30.96 -0.87
C LEU A 225 -18.89 31.79 0.27
N GLN A 226 -18.44 31.16 1.35
CA GLN A 226 -17.81 31.82 2.49
C GLN A 226 -16.36 32.24 2.24
N TYR A 227 -15.74 31.74 1.18
CA TYR A 227 -14.32 31.94 0.90
C TYR A 227 -14.08 32.80 -0.35
N SER A 228 -12.90 33.42 -0.36
CA SER A 228 -12.27 33.96 -1.57
C SER A 228 -10.77 33.74 -1.48
N THR A 229 -10.05 33.79 -2.61
CA THR A 229 -8.61 33.49 -2.64
C THR A 229 -7.79 34.32 -1.65
N LYS A 230 -8.18 35.56 -1.36
CA LYS A 230 -7.45 36.50 -0.49
C LYS A 230 -8.32 37.16 0.59
N GLY A 231 -9.50 36.60 0.88
CA GLY A 231 -10.42 37.15 1.89
C GLY A 231 -11.10 38.49 1.54
N ARG A 232 -11.36 38.73 0.25
CA ARG A 232 -12.03 39.96 -0.22
C ARG A 232 -13.51 39.99 0.19
N LYS A 233 -14.05 41.20 0.35
CA LYS A 233 -15.49 41.45 0.65
C LYS A 233 -15.98 40.73 1.92
N GLY A 234 -15.15 40.68 2.96
CA GLY A 234 -15.50 40.06 4.24
C GLY A 234 -15.54 38.53 4.22
N LYS A 235 -15.11 37.89 3.13
CA LYS A 235 -15.01 36.43 3.02
C LYS A 235 -13.74 35.91 3.70
N LYS A 236 -13.75 34.63 4.08
CA LYS A 236 -12.57 33.92 4.60
C LYS A 236 -11.48 33.78 3.52
N ASN A 237 -10.21 33.75 3.95
CA ASN A 237 -9.06 33.65 3.05
C ASN A 237 -8.75 32.18 2.71
N PHE A 238 -9.04 31.78 1.47
CA PHE A 238 -8.81 30.41 1.04
C PHE A 238 -7.32 30.10 0.85
N SER A 239 -6.47 31.06 0.47
CA SER A 239 -5.03 30.77 0.25
C SER A 239 -4.26 30.45 1.54
N GLN A 240 -4.88 30.61 2.70
CA GLN A 240 -4.31 30.23 4.00
C GLN A 240 -4.77 28.84 4.47
N THR A 241 -5.68 28.20 3.74
CA THR A 241 -6.17 26.86 4.04
C THR A 241 -5.19 25.81 3.52
N ARG A 242 -5.13 24.64 4.14
CA ARG A 242 -4.34 23.52 3.64
C ARG A 242 -4.95 22.94 2.36
N PHE A 243 -6.28 23.02 2.18
CA PHE A 243 -6.93 22.65 0.92
C PHE A 243 -6.40 23.42 -0.30
N TYR A 244 -5.99 24.68 -0.11
CA TYR A 244 -5.35 25.45 -1.18
C TYR A 244 -4.05 24.78 -1.65
N ASN A 245 -3.22 24.31 -0.71
CA ASN A 245 -1.99 23.60 -1.03
C ASN A 245 -2.26 22.24 -1.69
N ILE A 246 -3.33 21.54 -1.28
CA ILE A 246 -3.77 20.30 -1.93
C ILE A 246 -4.09 20.53 -3.41
N ILE A 247 -4.85 21.59 -3.71
CA ILE A 247 -5.21 21.93 -5.09
C ILE A 247 -3.98 22.30 -5.91
N ILE A 248 -3.02 23.06 -5.35
CA ILE A 248 -1.76 23.40 -6.05
C ILE A 248 -0.98 22.13 -6.37
N SER A 249 -0.75 21.27 -5.37
CA SER A 249 0.00 20.02 -5.52
C SER A 249 -0.64 19.10 -6.56
N ALA A 250 -1.96 18.92 -6.50
CA ALA A 250 -2.70 18.11 -7.46
C ALA A 250 -2.67 18.71 -8.88
N ALA A 251 -2.84 20.03 -9.01
CA ALA A 251 -2.84 20.70 -10.31
C ALA A 251 -1.46 20.66 -10.98
N ARG A 252 -0.37 20.80 -10.24
CA ARG A 252 1.00 20.67 -10.77
C ARG A 252 1.29 19.25 -11.26
N GLY A 253 0.70 18.24 -10.63
CA GLY A 253 0.79 16.86 -11.11
C GLY A 253 0.14 16.63 -12.49
N VAL A 254 -0.84 17.46 -12.86
CA VAL A 254 -1.52 17.39 -14.17
C VAL A 254 -0.94 18.40 -15.18
N TYR A 255 -0.53 19.57 -14.70
CA TYR A 255 -0.01 20.68 -15.51
C TYR A 255 1.35 21.13 -14.98
N GLU A 256 2.41 20.43 -15.39
CA GLU A 256 3.79 20.63 -14.90
C GLU A 256 4.28 22.08 -15.02
N ASN A 257 3.90 22.78 -16.10
CA ASN A 257 4.32 24.15 -16.39
C ASN A 257 3.40 25.24 -15.80
N ALA A 258 2.35 24.88 -15.05
CA ALA A 258 1.43 25.86 -14.51
C ALA A 258 2.06 26.61 -13.32
N THR A 259 2.11 27.94 -13.41
CA THR A 259 2.62 28.78 -12.31
C THR A 259 1.61 28.86 -11.16
N ASP A 260 2.11 29.12 -9.94
CA ASP A 260 1.25 29.31 -8.76
C ASP A 260 0.27 30.46 -8.95
N LEU A 261 0.69 31.51 -9.66
CA LEU A 261 -0.17 32.63 -10.00
C LEU A 261 -1.33 32.19 -10.89
N ALA A 262 -1.06 31.42 -11.96
CA ALA A 262 -2.10 30.92 -12.85
C ALA A 262 -3.09 30.01 -12.11
N ILE A 263 -2.59 29.08 -11.29
CA ILE A 263 -3.43 28.20 -10.46
C ILE A 263 -4.27 29.03 -9.48
N SER A 264 -3.66 29.99 -8.77
CA SER A 264 -4.35 30.86 -7.81
C SER A 264 -5.46 31.69 -8.45
N GLN A 265 -5.22 32.20 -9.66
CA GLN A 265 -6.24 32.90 -10.44
C GLN A 265 -7.41 31.97 -10.78
N MET A 266 -7.14 30.72 -11.20
CA MET A 266 -8.20 29.75 -11.50
C MET A 266 -9.00 29.37 -10.26
N ILE A 267 -8.35 29.22 -9.10
CA ILE A 267 -9.03 29.01 -7.81
C ILE A 267 -9.97 30.20 -7.52
N GLY A 268 -9.49 31.43 -7.76
CA GLY A 268 -10.30 32.64 -7.60
C GLY A 268 -11.54 32.66 -8.49
N PHE A 269 -11.40 32.31 -9.77
CA PHE A 269 -12.54 32.22 -10.68
C PHE A 269 -13.54 31.13 -10.27
N ALA A 270 -13.06 29.98 -9.80
CA ALA A 270 -13.91 28.90 -9.33
C ALA A 270 -14.72 29.30 -8.09
N LEU A 271 -14.08 29.92 -7.08
CA LEU A 271 -14.77 30.41 -5.87
C LEU A 271 -15.72 31.57 -6.17
N ALA A 272 -15.35 32.47 -7.10
CA ALA A 272 -16.21 33.57 -7.52
C ALA A 272 -17.49 33.08 -8.21
N SER A 273 -17.42 31.93 -8.90
CA SER A 273 -18.56 31.30 -9.58
C SER A 273 -19.34 30.31 -8.69
N ALA A 274 -19.03 30.22 -7.39
CA ALA A 274 -19.67 29.28 -6.47
C ALA A 274 -21.20 29.38 -6.43
N SER A 275 -21.76 30.59 -6.57
CA SER A 275 -23.21 30.80 -6.62
C SER A 275 -23.90 30.02 -7.73
N ASP A 276 -23.22 29.76 -8.84
CA ASP A 276 -23.78 29.18 -10.06
C ASP A 276 -23.57 27.67 -10.19
N TRP A 277 -22.89 27.03 -9.24
CA TRP A 277 -22.53 25.61 -9.33
C TRP A 277 -23.75 24.66 -9.48
N GLU A 278 -24.91 25.05 -8.96
CA GLU A 278 -26.18 24.28 -9.01
C GLU A 278 -27.14 24.77 -10.11
N GLY A 279 -26.61 25.42 -11.15
CA GLY A 279 -27.39 25.86 -12.31
C GLY A 279 -28.23 27.12 -12.06
N GLY A 280 -27.83 27.97 -11.10
CA GLY A 280 -28.53 29.20 -10.73
C GLY A 280 -28.74 30.19 -11.88
N ASN A 281 -27.88 30.15 -12.90
CA ASN A 281 -28.00 31.02 -14.08
C ASN A 281 -28.80 30.39 -15.24
N ARG A 282 -28.94 29.05 -15.31
CA ARG A 282 -29.79 28.40 -16.34
C ARG A 282 -31.28 28.59 -16.07
N ARG A 283 -31.69 28.82 -14.80
CA ARG A 283 -33.09 29.05 -14.41
C ARG A 283 -33.55 30.51 -14.55
N LYS A 284 -32.62 31.44 -14.81
CA LYS A 284 -32.92 32.88 -15.01
C LYS A 284 -33.17 33.24 -16.48
N LEU A 285 -32.84 32.35 -17.41
CA LEU A 285 -33.34 32.39 -18.78
C LEU A 285 -34.76 31.81 -18.77
N LYS A 286 -35.75 32.68 -18.57
CA LYS A 286 -37.19 32.34 -18.59
C LYS A 286 -37.68 32.13 -20.03
N PRO A 287 -38.81 31.41 -20.21
CA PRO A 287 -39.28 30.87 -21.49
C PRO A 287 -39.76 31.99 -22.41
N VAL A 288 -39.36 31.95 -23.67
CA VAL A 288 -40.02 32.73 -24.72
C VAL A 288 -41.38 32.09 -24.95
N GLY A 289 -42.43 32.89 -24.75
CA GLY A 289 -43.80 32.47 -24.97
C GLY A 289 -44.02 32.04 -26.41
N GLU A 290 -44.66 30.89 -26.56
CA GLU A 290 -45.23 30.43 -27.81
C GLU A 290 -46.75 30.32 -27.58
N GLU A 291 -47.42 31.49 -27.59
CA GLU A 291 -48.85 31.56 -27.86
C GLU A 291 -49.01 31.62 -29.39
N SER A 292 -49.17 30.46 -30.03
CA SER A 292 -49.64 30.39 -31.41
C SER A 292 -51.18 30.43 -31.42
N LYS A 293 -51.75 31.55 -31.89
CA LYS A 293 -53.13 31.58 -32.39
C LYS A 293 -53.15 31.08 -33.86
N PRO A 294 -54.23 30.40 -34.29
CA PRO A 294 -54.36 29.83 -35.62
C PRO A 294 -55.00 30.82 -36.61
N VAL A 295 -54.46 30.89 -37.82
CA VAL A 295 -55.06 31.44 -39.06
C VAL A 295 -54.40 30.58 -40.15
N GLY A 296 -55.06 29.92 -41.09
CA GLY A 296 -56.31 30.16 -41.80
C GLY A 296 -56.00 29.75 -43.26
N GLU A 297 -56.88 28.97 -43.85
CA GLU A 297 -56.76 28.25 -45.13
C GLU A 297 -56.54 29.11 -46.39
N GLU A 298 -55.83 28.48 -47.35
CA GLU A 298 -56.07 28.36 -48.81
C GLU A 298 -55.77 29.45 -49.87
N SER A 299 -54.99 28.97 -50.87
CA SER A 299 -55.04 29.19 -52.35
C SER A 299 -54.56 30.56 -52.89
N SER A 300 -54.00 30.75 -54.09
CA SER A 300 -53.79 29.97 -55.33
C SER A 300 -52.78 30.78 -56.19
N ALA A 301 -51.76 30.19 -56.83
CA ALA A 301 -51.65 29.87 -58.28
C ALA A 301 -50.88 30.89 -59.17
N ASP A 302 -50.15 30.31 -60.14
CA ASP A 302 -49.48 30.85 -61.35
C ASP A 302 -48.26 31.78 -61.21
N GLY A 303 -47.16 31.69 -61.98
CA GLY A 303 -46.75 30.86 -63.12
C GLY A 303 -45.58 31.52 -63.88
N VAL A 304 -44.92 30.77 -64.78
CA VAL A 304 -44.08 31.18 -65.95
C VAL A 304 -42.52 31.20 -65.86
N VAL A 305 -41.96 30.07 -66.33
CA VAL A 305 -40.86 29.76 -67.31
C VAL A 305 -40.00 30.86 -67.99
N ALA A 306 -38.67 30.64 -68.05
CA ALA A 306 -37.73 30.70 -69.23
C ALA A 306 -36.25 30.55 -68.72
N GLU A 307 -35.42 29.55 -69.12
CA GLU A 307 -34.54 29.48 -70.32
C GLU A 307 -33.68 30.76 -70.53
N ASN A 308 -32.37 30.81 -70.82
CA ASN A 308 -31.32 29.87 -71.23
C ASN A 308 -29.92 30.55 -71.09
N GLU A 309 -28.86 29.73 -71.05
CA GLU A 309 -27.51 29.87 -71.67
C GLU A 309 -26.42 30.88 -71.20
N ASP A 310 -25.24 30.27 -70.96
CA ASP A 310 -23.88 30.64 -71.40
C ASP A 310 -23.16 31.91 -70.91
N GLN A 311 -22.05 31.74 -70.16
CA GLN A 311 -20.69 31.83 -70.73
C GLN A 311 -19.55 31.59 -69.69
N GLN A 312 -18.48 30.97 -70.21
CA GLN A 312 -17.26 30.45 -69.59
C GLN A 312 -16.22 31.50 -69.09
N VAL A 313 -15.23 30.94 -68.37
CA VAL A 313 -13.78 31.29 -68.29
C VAL A 313 -13.28 32.05 -67.03
N GLU A 314 -12.78 31.25 -66.05
CA GLU A 314 -11.43 31.21 -65.41
C GLU A 314 -10.40 32.38 -65.55
N PRO A 315 -9.23 32.35 -64.86
CA PRO A 315 -8.90 31.99 -63.46
C PRO A 315 -7.84 32.98 -62.85
N ILE A 316 -7.59 33.01 -61.53
CA ILE A 316 -6.30 33.49 -60.98
C ILE A 316 -5.87 32.65 -59.78
N GLU A 317 -4.63 32.18 -59.86
CA GLU A 317 -3.94 31.21 -59.00
C GLU A 317 -3.55 31.73 -57.61
N LEU A 318 -3.34 30.74 -56.75
CA LEU A 318 -2.64 30.76 -55.47
C LEU A 318 -1.15 31.09 -55.61
N ASN A 319 -0.63 31.84 -54.65
CA ASN A 319 0.65 31.58 -54.00
C ASN A 319 0.55 31.94 -52.53
#